data_AF-A0A7R8ZWU2-F1
#
_entry.id   AF-A0A7R8ZWU2-F1
#
_cell.length_a   1.000
_cell.length_b   1.000
_cell.length_c   1.000
_cell.angle_alpha   90.00
_cell.angle_beta   90.00
_cell.angle_gamma   90.00
#
_symmetry.space_group_name_H-M   'P 1'
#
loop_
_entity.id
_entity.type
_entity.pdbx_description
1 polymer ?
#
loop_
_entity_poly.entity_id
_entity_poly.type
_entity_poly.pdbx_seq_one_letter_code
_entity_poly.pdbx_strand_id
1 'polypeptide(L)'
;MSDLEKRLQQGLAAMSLHADVQQQQQWLAYLQLMQKWNKVTNITAVRDIDSMLGRHIFDSLSIAPLQSGALLDVGSGGGLPGIPLSILEPQRQITLLDSNIKKVRFMHQAVTEL
;
A
#
# COMPACT_ATOMS: atom_id res chain seq x y z
N MET A 1 -2.22 21.49 2.04
CA MET A 1 -1.81 20.11 2.40
C MET A 1 -2.68 19.62 3.53
N SER A 2 -3.28 18.44 3.38
CA SER A 2 -4.02 17.76 4.44
C SER A 2 -3.08 17.29 5.56
N ASP A 3 -3.60 17.03 6.76
CA ASP A 3 -2.77 16.52 7.86
C ASP A 3 -2.22 15.12 7.58
N LEU A 4 -2.95 14.31 6.80
CA LEU A 4 -2.51 13.00 6.36
C LEU A 4 -1.29 13.08 5.41
N GLU A 5 -1.29 14.03 4.48
CA GLU A 5 -0.13 14.29 3.59
C GLU A 5 1.12 14.68 4.39
N LYS A 6 0.97 15.57 5.39
CA LYS A 6 2.10 15.96 6.26
C LYS A 6 2.67 14.76 7.00
N ARG A 7 1.80 13.91 7.55
CA ARG A 7 2.22 12.68 8.25
C ARG A 7 2.91 11.70 7.32
N LEU A 8 2.43 11.55 6.08
CA LEU A 8 3.07 10.73 5.06
C LEU A 8 4.50 11.21 4.80
N GLN A 9 4.68 12.50 4.54
CA GLN A 9 5.99 13.10 4.29
C GLN A 9 6.93 12.97 5.48
N GLN A 10 6.44 13.21 6.70
CA GLN A 10 7.22 13.05 7.92
C GLN A 10 7.69 11.60 8.12
N GLY A 11 6.82 10.61 7.87
CA GLY A 11 7.20 9.20 8.00
C GLY A 11 8.20 8.76 6.93
N LEU A 12 8.04 9.18 5.67
CA LEU A 12 9.02 8.92 4.62
C LEU A 12 10.40 9.48 4.98
N ALA A 13 10.45 10.72 5.47
CA ALA A 13 11.68 11.34 5.93
C ALA A 13 12.31 10.58 7.11
N ALA A 14 11.51 10.15 8.09
CA ALA A 14 11.99 9.36 9.23
C ALA A 14 12.55 7.99 8.82
N MET A 15 12.01 7.39 7.75
CA MET A 15 12.47 6.13 7.18
C MET A 15 13.64 6.28 6.20
N SER A 16 14.09 7.51 5.93
CA SER A 16 15.07 7.82 4.86
C SER A 16 14.66 7.29 3.48
N LEU A 17 13.35 7.28 3.19
CA LEU A 17 12.80 6.86 1.90
C LEU A 17 12.51 8.08 1.05
N HIS A 18 12.89 8.00 -0.22
CA HIS A 18 12.60 9.02 -1.22
C HIS A 18 11.43 8.56 -2.08
N ALA A 19 10.37 9.36 -2.10
CA ALA A 19 9.22 9.15 -2.96
C ALA A 19 8.78 10.48 -3.56
N ASP A 20 8.47 10.47 -4.85
CA ASP A 20 7.97 11.65 -5.54
C ASP A 20 6.52 11.96 -5.17
N VAL A 21 5.99 13.08 -5.69
CA VAL A 21 4.63 13.53 -5.40
C VAL A 21 3.59 12.54 -5.94
N GLN A 22 3.86 11.87 -7.06
CA GLN A 22 2.93 10.92 -7.67
C GLN A 22 2.81 9.67 -6.80
N GLN A 23 3.93 9.12 -6.32
CA GLN A 23 3.95 7.98 -5.41
C GLN A 23 3.21 8.28 -4.10
N GLN A 24 3.42 9.49 -3.55
CA GLN A 24 2.69 9.95 -2.38
C GLN A 24 1.17 9.99 -2.62
N GLN A 25 0.74 10.50 -3.78
CA GLN A 25 -0.67 10.53 -4.15
C GLN A 25 -1.25 9.13 -4.37
N GLN A 26 -0.49 8.21 -4.97
CA GLN A 26 -0.91 6.82 -5.17
C GLN A 26 -1.16 6.11 -3.83
N TRP A 27 -0.32 6.29 -2.81
CA TRP A 27 -0.58 5.72 -1.48
C TRP A 27 -1.82 6.31 -0.82
N LEU A 28 -2.04 7.62 -0.93
CA LEU A 28 -3.24 8.24 -0.36
C LEU A 28 -4.52 7.75 -1.06
N ALA A 29 -4.50 7.65 -2.39
CA ALA A 29 -5.60 7.11 -3.18
C ALA A 29 -5.84 5.61 -2.87
N TYR A 30 -4.78 4.84 -2.70
CA TYR A 30 -4.84 3.44 -2.26
C TYR A 30 -5.52 3.29 -0.89
N LEU A 31 -5.18 4.13 0.09
CA LEU A 31 -5.83 4.13 1.40
C LEU A 31 -7.32 4.47 1.30
N GLN A 32 -7.68 5.44 0.46
CA GLN A 32 -9.09 5.79 0.20
C GLN A 32 -9.85 4.64 -0.46
N LEU A 33 -9.25 4.00 -1.47
CA LEU A 33 -9.83 2.83 -2.14
C LEU A 33 -10.02 1.67 -1.16
N MET A 34 -9.03 1.40 -0.32
CA MET A 34 -9.10 0.40 0.73
C MET A 34 -10.25 0.71 1.69
N GLN A 35 -10.37 1.94 2.18
CA GLN A 35 -11.45 2.33 3.07
C GLN A 35 -12.84 2.17 2.42
N LYS A 36 -12.97 2.50 1.13
CA LYS A 36 -14.22 2.32 0.37
C LYS A 36 -14.59 0.84 0.28
N TRP A 37 -13.64 -0.02 -0.10
CA TRP A 37 -13.86 -1.46 -0.19
C TRP A 37 -14.12 -2.12 1.16
N ASN A 38 -13.48 -1.61 2.22
CA ASN A 38 -13.63 -2.17 3.57
C ASN A 38 -15.06 -2.04 4.13
N LYS A 39 -15.88 -1.13 3.56
CA LYS A 39 -17.31 -1.01 3.91
C LYS A 39 -18.15 -2.22 3.49
N VAL A 40 -17.72 -2.96 2.46
CA VAL A 40 -18.49 -4.05 1.85
C VAL A 40 -17.75 -5.39 1.85
N THR A 41 -16.44 -5.35 1.96
CA THR A 41 -15.54 -6.50 1.89
C THR A 41 -14.51 -6.31 2.98
N ASN A 42 -14.49 -7.12 4.04
CA ASN A 42 -13.51 -6.97 5.13
C ASN A 42 -12.06 -7.20 4.62
N ILE A 43 -11.46 -6.19 3.99
CA ILE A 43 -10.11 -6.21 3.43
C ILE A 43 -9.09 -6.16 4.56
N THR A 44 -9.33 -5.29 5.54
CA THR A 44 -8.47 -5.10 6.73
C THR A 44 -9.32 -4.85 7.98
N ALA A 45 -8.81 -5.25 9.14
CA ALA A 45 -9.44 -4.92 10.42
C ALA A 45 -9.28 -3.44 10.81
N VAL A 46 -8.27 -2.75 10.25
CA VAL A 46 -8.04 -1.32 10.48
C VAL A 46 -9.07 -0.51 9.69
N ARG A 47 -9.72 0.47 10.32
CA ARG A 47 -10.83 1.25 9.70
C ARG A 47 -10.53 2.73 9.57
N ASP A 48 -9.74 3.24 10.49
CA ASP A 48 -9.31 4.62 10.58
C ASP A 48 -8.14 4.89 9.62
N ILE A 49 -8.25 5.92 8.78
CA ILE A 49 -7.29 6.19 7.70
C ILE A 49 -5.92 6.61 8.26
N ASP A 50 -5.92 7.34 9.37
CA ASP A 50 -4.74 7.76 10.09
C ASP A 50 -3.94 6.57 10.64
N SER A 51 -4.66 5.54 11.12
CA SER A 51 -4.09 4.28 11.57
C SER A 51 -3.59 3.41 10.40
N MET A 52 -4.29 3.43 9.25
CA MET A 52 -3.88 2.69 8.05
C MET A 52 -2.54 3.20 7.50
N LEU A 53 -2.28 4.51 7.54
CA LEU A 53 -1.00 5.06 7.07
C LEU A 53 0.19 4.39 7.76
N GLY A 54 0.14 4.27 9.09
CA GLY A 54 1.18 3.58 9.86
C GLY A 54 1.20 2.07 9.63
N ARG A 55 0.06 1.42 9.82
CA ARG A 55 -0.06 -0.05 9.86
C ARG A 55 -0.04 -0.72 8.48
N HIS A 56 -0.22 0.03 7.40
CA HIS A 56 -0.30 -0.52 6.06
C HIS A 56 0.76 0.08 5.15
N ILE A 57 0.93 1.41 5.12
CA ILE A 57 1.94 2.01 4.24
C ILE A 57 3.32 1.87 4.87
N PHE A 58 3.57 2.51 6.01
CA PHE A 58 4.91 2.50 6.61
C PHE A 58 5.38 1.11 7.02
N ASP A 59 4.49 0.27 7.57
CA ASP A 59 4.82 -1.13 7.86
C ASP A 59 5.29 -1.89 6.61
N SER A 60 4.59 -1.73 5.48
CA SER A 60 4.99 -2.36 4.21
C SER A 60 6.28 -1.78 3.63
N LEU A 61 6.49 -0.47 3.73
CA LEU A 61 7.72 0.16 3.23
C LEU A 61 8.95 -0.18 4.07
N SER A 62 8.77 -0.62 5.33
CA SER A 62 9.89 -0.97 6.23
C SER A 62 10.76 -2.11 5.70
N ILE A 63 10.20 -2.97 4.84
CA ILE A 63 10.93 -4.11 4.25
C ILE A 63 11.58 -3.78 2.90
N ALA A 64 11.35 -2.59 2.33
CA ALA A 64 11.93 -2.19 1.04
C ALA A 64 13.47 -2.36 0.99
N PRO A 65 14.25 -1.99 2.04
CA PRO A 65 15.70 -2.15 2.01
C PRO A 65 16.19 -3.61 2.09
N LEU A 66 15.32 -4.54 2.47
CA LEU A 66 15.71 -5.91 2.84
C LEU A 66 15.66 -6.90 1.67
N GLN A 67 15.05 -6.51 0.56
CA GLN A 67 14.70 -7.44 -0.52
C GLN A 67 15.11 -6.85 -1.86
N SER A 68 15.75 -7.65 -2.72
CA SER A 68 16.06 -7.30 -4.11
C SER A 68 15.44 -8.31 -5.09
N GLY A 69 15.34 -7.94 -6.37
CA GLY A 69 14.80 -8.81 -7.42
C GLY A 69 13.28 -8.99 -7.36
N ALA A 70 12.79 -10.01 -8.07
CA ALA A 70 11.36 -10.29 -8.16
C ALA A 70 10.79 -10.77 -6.82
N LEU A 71 9.59 -10.31 -6.47
CA LEU A 71 8.92 -10.59 -5.21
C LEU A 71 7.57 -11.27 -5.44
N LEU A 72 7.28 -12.31 -4.66
CA LEU A 72 5.97 -12.92 -4.56
C LEU A 72 5.42 -12.64 -3.15
N ASP A 73 4.32 -11.92 -3.08
CA ASP A 73 3.59 -11.65 -1.86
C ASP A 73 2.47 -12.71 -1.70
N VAL A 74 2.61 -13.59 -0.71
CA VAL A 74 1.74 -14.74 -0.50
C VAL A 74 0.76 -14.45 0.63
N GLY A 75 -0.54 -14.49 0.31
CA GLY A 75 -1.58 -14.07 1.24
C GLY A 75 -1.69 -12.54 1.31
N SER A 76 -1.45 -11.86 0.19
CA SER A 76 -1.39 -10.39 0.09
C SER A 76 -2.57 -9.66 0.70
N GLY A 77 -3.75 -10.29 0.77
CA GLY A 77 -4.91 -9.72 1.42
C GLY A 77 -5.35 -8.42 0.75
N GLY A 78 -5.14 -7.30 1.45
CA GLY A 78 -5.31 -5.98 0.86
C GLY A 78 -4.23 -5.58 -0.13
N GLY A 79 -3.36 -6.47 -0.60
CA GLY A 79 -2.19 -6.11 -1.40
C GLY A 79 -1.01 -5.60 -0.56
N LEU A 80 -0.89 -6.07 0.69
CA LEU A 80 0.18 -5.65 1.60
C LEU A 80 1.16 -6.82 1.81
N PRO A 81 2.48 -6.61 1.71
CA PRO A 81 3.15 -5.34 1.43
C PRO A 81 3.30 -5.00 -0.07
N GLY A 82 2.84 -5.86 -0.97
CA GLY A 82 3.24 -5.79 -2.38
C GLY A 82 2.83 -4.52 -3.15
N ILE A 83 1.62 -3.97 -2.94
CA ILE A 83 1.16 -2.73 -3.61
C ILE A 83 1.92 -1.49 -3.11
N PRO A 84 2.08 -1.25 -1.79
CA PRO A 84 2.93 -0.16 -1.33
C PRO A 84 4.35 -0.20 -1.89
N LEU A 85 4.94 -1.40 -1.98
CA LEU A 85 6.27 -1.59 -2.55
C LEU A 85 6.30 -1.37 -4.06
N SER A 86 5.28 -1.81 -4.81
CA SER A 86 5.24 -1.60 -6.26
C SER A 86 5.14 -0.12 -6.62
N ILE A 87 4.48 0.67 -5.76
CA ILE A 87 4.45 2.13 -5.90
C ILE A 87 5.84 2.73 -5.66
N LEU A 88 6.55 2.30 -4.61
CA LEU A 88 7.90 2.79 -4.31
C LEU A 88 8.92 2.39 -5.39
N GLU A 89 8.83 1.15 -5.87
CA GLU A 89 9.78 0.52 -6.77
C GLU A 89 9.08 0.07 -8.07
N PRO A 90 8.65 1.00 -8.95
CA PRO A 90 7.79 0.68 -10.10
C PRO A 90 8.45 -0.25 -11.14
N GLN A 91 9.77 -0.36 -11.14
CA GLN A 91 10.51 -1.27 -12.01
C GLN A 91 10.60 -2.69 -11.47
N ARG A 92 10.23 -2.90 -10.20
CA ARG A 92 10.34 -4.19 -9.54
C ARG A 92 9.17 -5.08 -9.92
N GLN A 93 9.48 -6.31 -10.32
CA GLN A 93 8.44 -7.31 -10.57
C GLN A 93 7.88 -7.82 -9.24
N ILE A 94 6.62 -7.46 -8.94
CA ILE A 94 5.92 -7.90 -7.73
C ILE A 94 4.65 -8.65 -8.14
N THR A 95 4.51 -9.88 -7.68
CA THR A 95 3.31 -10.71 -7.88
C THR A 95 2.55 -10.81 -6.57
N LEU A 96 1.24 -10.56 -6.62
CA LEU A 96 0.33 -10.65 -5.46
C LEU A 96 -0.49 -11.95 -5.56
N LEU A 97 -0.51 -12.74 -4.49
CA LEU A 97 -1.22 -14.02 -4.44
C LEU A 97 -2.16 -14.05 -3.24
N ASP A 98 -3.44 -14.33 -3.48
CA ASP A 98 -4.41 -14.59 -2.41
C ASP A 98 -5.45 -15.63 -2.87
N SER A 99 -5.94 -16.45 -1.95
CA SER A 99 -6.97 -17.46 -2.22
C SER A 99 -8.38 -16.86 -2.24
N ASN A 100 -8.57 -15.69 -1.63
CA ASN A 100 -9.85 -15.01 -1.53
C ASN A 100 -10.11 -14.11 -2.74
N ILE A 101 -11.00 -14.56 -3.61
CA ILE A 101 -11.39 -13.86 -4.85
C ILE A 101 -11.82 -12.41 -4.60
N LYS A 102 -12.49 -12.11 -3.48
CA LYS A 102 -12.94 -10.73 -3.21
C LYS A 102 -11.75 -9.79 -2.96
N LYS A 103 -10.71 -10.30 -2.28
CA LYS A 103 -9.46 -9.56 -2.06
C LYS A 103 -8.64 -9.44 -3.34
N VAL A 104 -8.59 -10.50 -4.15
CA VAL A 104 -8.00 -10.46 -5.49
C VAL A 104 -8.66 -9.39 -6.37
N ARG A 105 -9.99 -9.26 -6.34
CA ARG A 105 -10.70 -8.20 -7.06
C ARG A 105 -10.33 -6.80 -6.57
N PHE A 106 -10.21 -6.61 -5.26
CA PHE A 106 -9.71 -5.35 -4.70
C PHE A 106 -8.31 -5.02 -5.23
N MET A 107 -7.38 -5.98 -5.18
CA MET A 107 -6.01 -5.78 -5.66
C MET A 107 -5.97 -5.48 -7.15
N HIS A 108 -6.78 -6.16 -7.97
CA HIS A 108 -6.89 -5.84 -9.39
C HIS A 108 -7.38 -4.41 -9.63
N GLN A 109 -8.39 -3.95 -8.87
CA GLN A 109 -8.85 -2.57 -8.98
C GLN A 109 -7.74 -1.59 -8.58
N ALA A 110 -7.06 -1.84 -7.46
CA ALA A 110 -5.97 -0.99 -6.99
C ALA A 110 -4.84 -0.88 -8.01
N VAL A 111 -4.40 -1.99 -8.62
CA VAL A 111 -3.33 -1.99 -9.64
C VAL A 111 -3.78 -1.36 -10.96
N THR A 112 -5.08 -1.34 -11.26
CA THR A 112 -5.58 -0.73 -12.50
C THR A 112 -5.78 0.79 -12.36
N GLU A 113 -6.11 1.27 -11.16
CA GLU A 113 -6.43 2.68 -10.90
C GLU A 113 -5.23 3.53 -10.47
N LEU A 114 -4.15 2.90 -9.99
CA LEU A 114 -2.99 3.56 -9.38
C LEU A 114 -1.73 3.27 -10.17
#